data_AF-S0J578-F1
#
_entry.id   AF-S0J578-F1
#
_cell.length_a   1.000
_cell.length_b   1.000
_cell.length_c   1.000
_cell.angle_alpha   90.00
_cell.angle_beta   90.00
_cell.angle_gamma   90.00
#
_symmetry.space_group_name_H-M   'P 1'
#
loop_
_entity.id
_entity.type
_entity.pdbx_description
1 polymer ?
#
loop_
_entity_poly.entity_id
_entity_poly.type
_entity_poly.pdbx_seq_one_letter_code
_entity_poly.pdbx_strand_id
1 'polypeptide(L)'
;MEGYFDYVVPPLEGLWWQDGVKGVDYSRKEDFQWISMIRLPEFVTEEEFDWAVAEASAKKKTDFSKVEFLTYEEGLCVQCMHIGPYDEEPATVERMDVFTEAQGYQPDFGEGRFHHEIYLSDARRCRPQNQKTVIRHPVKK
;
A
#
# COMPACT_ATOMS: atom_id res chain seq x y z
N MET A 1 12.47 16.21 -17.66
CA MET A 1 11.69 15.01 -17.99
C MET A 1 12.00 14.48 -19.38
N GLU A 2 13.20 13.92 -19.51
CA GLU A 2 13.50 12.99 -20.61
C GLU A 2 12.65 11.71 -20.43
N GLY A 3 12.13 11.12 -21.51
CA GLY A 3 11.33 9.89 -21.41
C GLY A 3 9.89 10.06 -20.88
N TYR A 4 9.38 11.28 -20.78
CA TYR A 4 8.01 11.57 -20.35
C TYR A 4 6.95 10.92 -21.24
N PHE A 5 5.89 10.43 -20.60
CA PHE A 5 4.63 10.10 -21.25
C PHE A 5 3.44 10.40 -20.32
N ASP A 6 2.28 10.70 -20.91
CA ASP A 6 1.04 10.84 -20.15
C ASP A 6 0.60 9.49 -19.59
N TYR A 7 0.26 9.46 -18.30
CA TYR A 7 -0.16 8.23 -17.62
C TYR A 7 -1.37 8.47 -16.71
N VAL A 8 -2.14 7.41 -16.52
CA VAL A 8 -3.22 7.38 -15.53
C VAL A 8 -2.58 7.18 -14.16
N VAL A 9 -2.90 8.05 -13.20
CA VAL A 9 -2.43 7.93 -11.82
C VAL A 9 -2.80 6.54 -11.28
N PRO A 10 -1.83 5.73 -10.82
CA PRO A 10 -2.09 4.41 -10.25
C PRO A 10 -3.02 4.48 -9.02
N PRO A 11 -3.61 3.34 -8.60
CA PRO A 11 -4.37 3.28 -7.36
C PRO A 11 -3.53 3.73 -6.16
N LEU A 12 -4.23 4.17 -5.11
CA LEU A 12 -3.61 4.43 -3.81
C LEU A 12 -3.15 3.11 -3.20
N GLU A 13 -1.97 3.13 -2.59
CA GLU A 13 -1.37 2.00 -1.87
C GLU A 13 -1.16 2.40 -0.39
N GLY A 14 -1.22 1.42 0.51
CA GLY A 14 -1.04 1.60 1.95
C GLY A 14 -0.21 0.48 2.56
N LEU A 15 0.86 0.82 3.25
CA LEU A 15 1.62 -0.08 4.11
C LEU A 15 1.14 0.12 5.55
N TRP A 16 0.84 -0.96 6.25
CA TRP A 16 0.23 -0.93 7.59
C TRP A 16 0.99 -1.83 8.56
N TRP A 17 1.17 -1.35 9.79
CA TRP A 17 1.75 -2.13 10.88
C TRP A 17 1.32 -1.62 12.25
N GLN A 18 1.57 -2.43 13.27
CA GLN A 18 1.43 -2.08 14.69
C GLN A 18 2.65 -2.58 15.45
N ASP A 19 3.16 -1.77 16.38
CA ASP A 19 4.35 -2.12 17.15
C ASP A 19 4.09 -3.36 18.02
N GLY A 20 4.97 -4.36 17.93
CA GLY A 20 4.86 -5.61 18.69
C GLY A 20 3.82 -6.60 18.15
N VAL A 21 3.18 -6.31 17.01
CA VAL A 21 2.23 -7.20 16.33
C VAL A 21 2.86 -7.72 15.04
N LYS A 22 2.76 -9.03 14.80
CA LYS A 22 3.08 -9.61 13.48
C LYS A 22 1.85 -9.51 12.60
N GLY A 23 1.95 -8.83 11.46
CA GLY A 23 0.81 -8.51 10.62
C GLY A 23 0.02 -7.33 11.21
N VAL A 24 -1.31 -7.48 11.33
CA VAL A 24 -2.23 -6.44 11.81
C VAL A 24 -3.33 -7.03 12.71
N ASP A 25 -3.67 -6.31 13.77
CA ASP A 25 -4.79 -6.55 14.68
C ASP A 25 -5.88 -5.48 14.44
N TYR A 26 -6.89 -5.87 13.68
CA TYR A 26 -8.03 -5.04 13.28
C TYR A 26 -8.89 -4.53 14.45
N SER A 27 -8.73 -5.09 15.66
CA SER A 27 -9.47 -4.64 16.84
C SER A 27 -8.89 -3.39 17.50
N ARG A 28 -7.62 -3.07 17.24
CA ARG A 28 -6.88 -1.95 17.86
C ARG A 28 -6.50 -0.90 16.82
N LYS A 29 -7.51 -0.33 16.16
CA LYS A 29 -7.36 0.61 15.04
C LYS A 29 -6.53 1.86 15.41
N GLU A 30 -6.56 2.25 16.67
CA GLU A 30 -5.81 3.39 17.21
C GLU A 30 -4.29 3.23 17.20
N ASP A 31 -3.79 1.98 17.15
CA ASP A 31 -2.34 1.70 17.20
C ASP A 31 -1.72 1.57 15.81
N PHE A 32 -2.53 1.67 14.75
CA PHE A 32 -2.04 1.53 13.39
C PHE A 32 -1.09 2.65 13.01
N GLN A 33 0.05 2.25 12.49
CA GLN A 33 0.96 3.10 11.76
C GLN A 33 0.87 2.75 10.28
N TRP A 34 1.09 3.75 9.44
CA TRP A 34 0.94 3.58 8.00
C TRP A 34 1.79 4.52 7.17
N ILE A 35 2.08 4.06 5.95
CA ILE A 35 2.62 4.87 4.85
C ILE A 35 1.63 4.78 3.69
N SER A 36 1.20 5.93 3.19
CA SER A 36 0.34 5.99 1.99
C SER A 36 1.18 6.35 0.78
N MET A 37 1.02 5.59 -0.30
CA MET A 37 1.91 5.65 -1.46
C MET A 37 1.12 5.68 -2.78
N ILE A 38 1.72 6.29 -3.80
CA ILE A 38 1.25 6.23 -5.18
C ILE A 38 2.48 5.93 -6.03
N ARG A 39 2.42 4.86 -6.84
CA ARG A 39 3.53 4.51 -7.74
C ARG A 39 3.77 5.61 -8.77
N LEU A 40 5.04 5.91 -9.02
CA LEU A 40 5.49 6.83 -10.06
C LEU A 40 6.14 6.07 -11.23
N PRO A 41 6.04 6.59 -12.47
CA PRO A 41 6.82 6.09 -13.61
C PRO A 41 8.32 6.32 -13.41
N GLU A 42 9.14 5.51 -14.09
CA GLU A 42 10.61 5.55 -13.98
C GLU A 42 11.24 6.87 -14.44
N PHE A 43 10.55 7.67 -15.28
CA PHE A 43 11.06 8.97 -15.70
C PHE A 43 10.99 10.03 -14.59
N VAL A 44 10.27 9.78 -13.50
CA VAL A 44 10.17 10.73 -12.38
C VAL A 44 11.39 10.55 -11.49
N THR A 45 12.29 11.52 -11.52
CA THR A 45 13.45 11.56 -10.62
C THR A 45 13.15 12.39 -9.38
N GLU A 46 14.11 12.40 -8.43
CA GLU A 46 14.04 13.25 -7.24
C GLU A 46 13.97 14.75 -7.60
N GLU A 47 14.67 15.19 -8.66
CA GLU A 47 14.62 16.58 -9.13
C GLU A 47 13.21 16.97 -9.60
N GLU A 48 12.53 16.06 -10.29
CA GLU A 48 11.16 16.29 -10.75
C GLU A 48 10.12 16.19 -9.64
N PHE A 49 10.36 15.34 -8.64
CA PHE A 49 9.58 15.31 -7.41
C PHE A 49 9.69 16.65 -6.65
N ASP A 50 10.90 17.15 -6.41
CA ASP A 50 11.14 18.40 -5.70
C ASP A 50 10.51 19.60 -6.42
N TRP A 51 10.66 19.66 -7.74
CA TRP A 51 9.98 20.65 -8.57
C TRP A 51 8.45 20.59 -8.41
N ALA A 52 7.87 19.38 -8.44
CA ALA A 52 6.43 19.20 -8.31
C ALA A 52 5.92 19.62 -6.92
N VAL A 53 6.67 19.32 -5.85
CA VAL A 53 6.36 19.76 -4.47
C VAL A 53 6.37 21.28 -4.38
N ALA A 54 7.38 21.96 -4.93
CA ALA A 54 7.46 23.42 -4.93
C ALA A 54 6.30 24.07 -5.70
N GLU A 55 6.02 23.58 -6.92
CA GLU A 55 4.94 24.08 -7.78
C GLU A 55 3.56 23.85 -7.12
N ALA A 56 3.31 22.66 -6.56
CA ALA A 56 2.08 22.34 -5.86
C ALA A 56 1.89 23.18 -4.60
N SER A 57 2.96 23.37 -3.81
CA SER A 57 2.94 24.20 -2.60
C SER A 57 2.53 25.64 -2.92
N ALA A 58 3.15 26.25 -3.94
CA ALA A 58 2.83 27.61 -4.37
C ALA A 58 1.39 27.73 -4.89
N LYS A 59 0.95 26.77 -5.70
CA LYS A 59 -0.37 26.78 -6.36
C LYS A 59 -1.52 26.46 -5.41
N LYS A 60 -1.34 25.48 -4.52
CA LYS A 60 -2.38 24.98 -3.60
C LYS A 60 -2.34 25.65 -2.23
N LYS A 61 -1.28 26.39 -1.90
CA LYS A 61 -1.07 27.02 -0.59
C LYS A 61 -1.25 26.01 0.55
N THR A 62 -0.72 24.81 0.36
CA THR A 62 -0.82 23.66 1.27
C THR A 62 0.59 23.15 1.54
N ASP A 63 0.82 22.67 2.76
CA ASP A 63 2.08 22.08 3.16
C ASP A 63 2.19 20.64 2.64
N PHE A 64 3.28 20.36 1.93
CA PHE A 64 3.62 19.06 1.38
C PHE A 64 4.92 18.50 1.99
N SER A 65 5.43 19.09 3.07
CA SER A 65 6.70 18.67 3.71
C SER A 65 6.76 17.23 4.21
N LYS A 66 5.60 16.56 4.32
CA LYS A 66 5.48 15.15 4.72
C LYS A 66 5.53 14.16 3.56
N VAL A 67 5.52 14.62 2.30
CA VAL A 67 5.66 13.72 1.16
C VAL A 67 7.13 13.37 0.96
N GLU A 68 7.40 12.12 0.63
CA GLU A 68 8.75 11.61 0.41
C GLU A 68 8.83 10.91 -0.95
N PHE A 69 10.00 10.99 -1.58
CA PHE A 69 10.34 10.22 -2.76
C PHE A 69 11.20 9.03 -2.34
N LEU A 70 10.73 7.81 -2.60
CA LEU A 70 11.40 6.60 -2.17
C LEU A 70 11.28 5.48 -3.21
N THR A 71 12.31 4.64 -3.25
CA THR A 71 12.29 3.37 -3.98
C THR A 71 11.90 2.27 -3.01
N TYR A 72 10.90 1.47 -3.37
CA TYR A 72 10.40 0.38 -2.55
C TYR A 72 10.54 -0.96 -3.26
N GLU A 73 11.37 -1.84 -2.70
CA GLU A 73 11.49 -3.24 -3.14
C GLU A 73 10.80 -4.16 -2.14
N GLU A 74 9.55 -4.51 -2.43
CA GLU A 74 8.71 -5.31 -1.52
C GLU A 74 9.16 -6.78 -1.40
N GLY A 75 9.85 -7.27 -2.44
CA GLY A 75 10.33 -8.65 -2.53
C GLY A 75 9.21 -9.67 -2.71
N LEU A 76 9.47 -10.91 -2.27
CA LEU A 76 8.54 -12.03 -2.45
C LEU A 76 7.33 -11.92 -1.52
N CYS A 77 6.12 -12.00 -2.11
CA CYS A 77 4.86 -11.86 -1.39
C CYS A 77 3.83 -12.90 -1.84
N VAL A 78 2.85 -13.14 -0.99
CA VAL A 78 1.54 -13.70 -1.35
C VAL A 78 0.55 -12.54 -1.54
N GLN A 79 -0.39 -12.65 -2.47
CA GLN A 79 -1.44 -11.64 -2.63
C GLN A 79 -2.79 -12.25 -2.99
N CYS A 80 -3.88 -11.57 -2.59
CA CYS A 80 -5.25 -11.95 -2.91
C CYS A 80 -6.09 -10.71 -3.20
N MET A 81 -7.11 -10.85 -4.06
CA MET A 81 -8.14 -9.83 -4.22
C MET A 81 -9.17 -9.98 -3.11
N HIS A 82 -9.26 -9.00 -2.22
CA HIS A 82 -10.39 -8.84 -1.32
C HIS A 82 -11.53 -8.10 -2.04
N ILE A 83 -12.74 -8.65 -1.94
CA ILE A 83 -13.97 -8.02 -2.44
C ILE A 83 -14.95 -7.93 -1.28
N GLY A 84 -15.24 -6.71 -0.84
CA GLY A 84 -16.09 -6.48 0.32
C GLY A 84 -15.58 -5.35 1.22
N PRO A 85 -16.23 -5.14 2.37
CA PRO A 85 -15.81 -4.18 3.38
C PRO A 85 -14.47 -4.58 4.03
N TYR A 86 -13.63 -3.59 4.36
CA TYR A 86 -12.34 -3.81 5.03
C TYR A 86 -12.41 -4.64 6.33
N ASP A 87 -13.50 -4.54 7.09
CA ASP A 87 -13.67 -5.33 8.32
C ASP A 87 -13.82 -6.85 8.06
N GLU A 88 -14.09 -7.26 6.80
CA GLU A 88 -14.14 -8.67 6.37
C GLU A 88 -12.81 -9.17 5.79
N GLU A 89 -11.80 -8.30 5.74
CA GLU A 89 -10.45 -8.65 5.30
C GLU A 89 -9.81 -9.83 6.07
N PRO A 90 -10.00 -10.00 7.40
CA PRO A 90 -9.41 -11.13 8.13
C PRO A 90 -9.70 -12.50 7.50
N ALA A 91 -10.88 -12.71 6.91
CA ALA A 91 -11.23 -13.96 6.21
C ALA A 91 -10.46 -14.14 4.88
N THR A 92 -9.97 -13.06 4.28
CA THR A 92 -9.08 -13.11 3.12
C THR A 92 -7.65 -13.40 3.54
N VAL A 93 -7.19 -12.77 4.61
CA VAL A 93 -5.88 -13.04 5.22
C VAL A 93 -5.75 -14.50 5.64
N GLU A 94 -6.74 -15.06 6.35
CA GLU A 94 -6.71 -16.47 6.78
C GLU A 94 -6.56 -17.43 5.60
N ARG A 95 -7.21 -17.14 4.46
CA ARG A 95 -7.06 -17.93 3.23
C ARG A 95 -5.66 -17.78 2.61
N MET A 96 -5.06 -16.59 2.69
CA MET A 96 -3.69 -16.35 2.25
C MET A 96 -2.68 -17.09 3.13
N ASP A 97 -2.89 -17.14 4.44
CA ASP A 97 -2.03 -17.85 5.40
C ASP A 97 -2.05 -19.36 5.13
N VAL A 98 -3.24 -19.96 5.01
CA VAL A 98 -3.40 -21.38 4.66
C VAL A 98 -2.71 -21.72 3.34
N PHE A 99 -2.86 -20.87 2.32
CA PHE A 99 -2.18 -21.06 1.04
C PHE A 99 -0.66 -20.96 1.19
N THR A 100 -0.17 -19.97 1.93
CA THR A 100 1.26 -19.72 2.15
C THR A 100 1.93 -20.91 2.83
N GLU A 101 1.34 -21.42 3.92
CA GLU A 101 1.82 -22.61 4.62
C GLU A 101 1.81 -23.84 3.70
N ALA A 102 0.73 -24.05 2.94
CA ALA A 102 0.61 -25.17 2.00
C ALA A 102 1.67 -25.14 0.88
N GLN A 103 2.18 -23.95 0.52
CA GLN A 103 3.26 -23.78 -0.45
C GLN A 103 4.66 -23.87 0.18
N GLY A 104 4.77 -24.11 1.50
CA GLY A 104 6.04 -24.19 2.21
C GLY A 104 6.71 -22.84 2.45
N TYR A 105 5.90 -21.78 2.55
CA TYR A 105 6.36 -20.43 2.92
C TYR A 105 5.84 -20.07 4.31
N GLN A 106 6.43 -19.03 4.88
CA GLN A 106 6.04 -18.43 6.15
C GLN A 106 5.95 -16.90 6.01
N PRO A 107 5.09 -16.23 6.82
CA PRO A 107 5.02 -14.77 6.85
C PRO A 107 6.37 -14.13 7.19
N ASP A 108 6.71 -13.02 6.55
CA ASP A 108 7.98 -12.29 6.73
C ASP A 108 7.77 -10.80 7.02
N PHE A 109 7.00 -10.51 8.06
CA PHE A 109 6.83 -9.17 8.61
C PHE A 109 8.08 -8.76 9.41
N GLY A 110 9.12 -8.33 8.70
CA GLY A 110 10.37 -7.79 9.22
C GLY A 110 10.50 -6.27 8.97
N GLU A 111 11.69 -5.72 9.18
CA GLU A 111 11.97 -4.30 8.93
C GLU A 111 11.67 -3.93 7.47
N GLY A 112 10.80 -2.94 7.25
CA GLY A 112 10.40 -2.49 5.92
C GLY A 112 9.41 -3.41 5.18
N ARG A 113 8.96 -4.51 5.80
CA ARG A 113 8.04 -5.48 5.19
C ARG A 113 6.72 -5.50 5.97
N PHE A 114 5.68 -4.92 5.38
CA PHE A 114 4.44 -4.60 6.07
C PHE A 114 3.22 -5.28 5.44
N HIS A 115 2.09 -5.16 6.11
CA HIS A 115 0.80 -5.48 5.51
C HIS A 115 0.51 -4.46 4.40
N HIS A 116 0.34 -4.89 3.15
CA HIS A 116 0.20 -4.01 2.02
C HIS A 116 -1.18 -4.12 1.37
N GLU A 117 -1.88 -2.99 1.28
CA GLU A 117 -3.18 -2.84 0.63
C GLU A 117 -3.09 -1.95 -0.61
N ILE A 118 -3.70 -2.38 -1.72
CA ILE A 118 -3.83 -1.59 -2.96
C ILE A 118 -5.31 -1.33 -3.23
N TYR A 119 -5.73 -0.06 -3.15
CA TYR A 119 -7.13 0.36 -3.23
C TYR A 119 -7.57 0.59 -4.68
N LEU A 120 -8.17 -0.43 -5.29
CA LEU A 120 -8.68 -0.33 -6.66
C LEU A 120 -10.05 0.37 -6.75
N SER A 121 -10.73 0.54 -5.62
CA SER A 121 -12.02 1.23 -5.51
C SER A 121 -11.90 2.48 -4.66
N ASP A 122 -12.53 3.58 -5.10
CA ASP A 122 -12.72 4.74 -4.24
C ASP A 122 -13.86 4.43 -3.25
N ALA A 123 -13.51 4.22 -1.98
CA ALA A 123 -14.46 3.88 -0.91
C ALA A 123 -15.56 4.92 -0.71
N ARG A 124 -15.35 6.18 -1.14
CA ARG A 124 -16.36 7.26 -1.07
C ARG A 124 -17.39 7.17 -2.20
N ARG A 125 -17.10 6.39 -3.24
CA ARG A 125 -17.91 6.28 -4.47
C ARG A 125 -18.44 4.86 -4.72
N CYS A 126 -17.87 3.86 -4.04
CA CYS A 126 -18.23 2.45 -4.19
C CYS A 126 -19.00 1.94 -2.96
N ARG A 127 -20.02 1.11 -3.18
CA ARG A 127 -20.71 0.41 -2.09
C ARG A 127 -19.74 -0.58 -1.42
N PRO A 128 -19.74 -0.73 -0.08
CA PRO A 128 -18.81 -1.59 0.63
C PRO A 128 -18.69 -3.01 0.05
N GLN A 129 -19.79 -3.63 -0.35
CA GLN A 129 -19.81 -5.00 -0.89
C GLN A 129 -19.10 -5.15 -2.25
N ASN A 130 -18.86 -4.04 -2.95
CA ASN A 130 -18.23 -4.00 -4.27
C ASN A 130 -16.82 -3.41 -4.22
N GLN A 131 -16.33 -3.02 -3.04
CA GLN A 131 -14.98 -2.51 -2.88
C GLN A 131 -13.99 -3.62 -3.22
N LYS A 132 -12.93 -3.24 -3.94
CA LYS A 132 -11.86 -4.13 -4.38
C LYS A 132 -10.54 -3.60 -3.83
N THR A 133 -9.88 -4.44 -3.05
CA THR A 133 -8.59 -4.15 -2.45
C THR A 133 -7.68 -5.35 -2.69
N VAL A 134 -6.48 -5.14 -3.25
CA VAL A 134 -5.48 -6.22 -3.28
C VAL A 134 -4.80 -6.22 -1.93
N ILE A 135 -4.82 -7.37 -1.26
CA ILE A 135 -4.11 -7.61 -0.01
C ILE A 135 -2.84 -8.37 -0.34
N ARG A 136 -1.70 -7.89 0.14
CA ARG A 136 -0.38 -8.46 -0.13
C ARG A 136 0.43 -8.56 1.16
N HIS A 137 0.94 -9.76 1.43
CA HIS A 137 1.74 -10.05 2.61
C HIS A 137 3.13 -10.56 2.20
N PRO A 138 4.20 -10.06 2.85
CA PRO A 138 5.56 -10.52 2.61
C PRO A 138 5.74 -11.96 3.09
N VAL A 139 6.46 -12.78 2.32
CA VAL A 139 6.74 -14.18 2.66
C VAL A 139 8.21 -14.53 2.44
N LYS A 140 8.64 -15.62 3.07
CA LYS A 140 9.93 -16.28 2.85
C LYS A 140 9.80 -17.80 2.96
N LYS A 141 10.81 -18.54 2.50
CA LYS A 141 10.92 -19.98 2.75
C LYS A 141 11.47 -20.27 4.14
#